data_AF-A0A4P5XT02-F1
#
_entry.id   AF-A0A4P5XT02-F1
#
_cell.length_a   1.000
_cell.length_b   1.000
_cell.length_c   1.000
_cell.angle_alpha   90.00
_cell.angle_beta   90.00
_cell.angle_gamma   90.00
#
_symmetry.space_group_name_H-M   'P 1'
#
loop_
_entity.id
_entity.type
_entity.pdbx_description
1 polymer ?
#
loop_
_entity_poly.entity_id
_entity_poly.type
_entity_poly.pdbx_seq_one_letter_code
_entity_poly.pdbx_strand_id
1 'polypeptide(L)' 'MTQAEVDRAVARATGESVRTIQRLGFLIADPDSELTDPDDEELGPYLLDWDELERERLEHPLTQRVLEAA' A
#
# COMPACT_ATOMS: atom_id res chain seq x y z
N MET A 1 -1.29 5.97 15.42
CA MET A 1 -2.02 6.78 14.43
C MET A 1 -3.50 6.51 14.59
N THR A 2 -4.34 7.51 14.38
CA THR A 2 -5.81 7.34 14.30
C THR A 2 -6.19 6.92 12.88
N GLN A 3 -7.37 6.28 12.71
CA GLN A 3 -7.87 5.90 11.38
C GLN A 3 -7.92 7.09 10.42
N ALA A 4 -8.32 8.26 10.91
CA ALA A 4 -8.37 9.48 10.10
C ALA A 4 -6.99 9.97 9.63
N GLU A 5 -5.92 9.64 10.35
CA GLU A 5 -4.53 9.94 9.93
C GLU A 5 -4.06 8.95 8.86
N VAL A 6 -4.44 7.68 8.97
CA VAL A 6 -4.18 6.63 7.98
C VAL A 6 -4.86 6.97 6.66
N ASP A 7 -6.17 7.24 6.69
CA ASP A 7 -6.93 7.58 5.47
C ASP A 7 -6.31 8.78 4.73
N ARG A 8 -5.87 9.79 5.49
CA ARG A 8 -5.21 10.99 4.94
C ARG A 8 -3.81 10.72 4.41
N ALA A 9 -3.08 9.76 4.99
CA ALA A 9 -1.77 9.37 4.51
C ALA A 9 -1.88 8.58 3.20
N VAL A 10 -2.76 7.59 3.16
CA VAL A 10 -3.02 6.78 1.96
C VAL A 10 -3.52 7.65 0.81
N ALA A 11 -4.51 8.52 1.05
CA ALA A 11 -5.02 9.46 0.04
C ALA A 11 -3.91 10.36 -0.54
N ARG A 12 -2.98 10.83 0.30
CA ARG A 12 -1.83 11.62 -0.17
C ARG A 12 -0.84 10.82 -1.00
N ALA A 13 -0.61 9.56 -0.66
CA ALA A 13 0.34 8.70 -1.37
C ALA A 13 -0.20 8.22 -2.73
N THR A 14 -1.52 7.99 -2.83
CA THR A 14 -2.15 7.45 -4.05
C THR A 14 -2.78 8.50 -4.96
N GLY A 15 -2.96 9.74 -4.47
CA GLY A 15 -3.69 10.80 -5.19
C GLY A 15 -5.21 10.64 -5.16
N GLU A 16 -5.74 9.62 -4.48
CA GLU A 16 -7.16 9.39 -4.31
C GLU A 16 -7.82 10.32 -3.29
N SER A 17 -9.15 10.44 -3.35
CA SER A 17 -9.90 11.20 -2.34
C SER A 17 -9.96 10.44 -1.01
N VAL A 18 -9.95 11.15 0.13
CA VAL A 18 -10.14 10.55 1.47
C VAL A 18 -11.44 9.75 1.54
N ARG A 19 -12.50 10.20 0.87
CA ARG A 19 -13.78 9.47 0.79
C ARG A 19 -13.66 8.16 -0.01
N THR A 20 -12.80 8.10 -1.02
CA THR A 20 -12.49 6.86 -1.73
C THR A 20 -11.79 5.89 -0.77
N ILE A 21 -10.73 6.34 -0.11
CA ILE A 21 -9.94 5.52 0.82
C ILE A 21 -10.81 4.98 1.98
N GLN A 22 -11.69 5.81 2.55
CA GLN A 22 -12.63 5.37 3.59
C GLN A 22 -13.58 4.26 3.14
N ARG A 23 -13.98 4.26 1.85
CA ARG A 23 -14.81 3.17 1.30
C ARG A 23 -14.02 1.89 1.04
N LEU A 24 -12.72 2.02 0.78
CA LEU A 24 -11.82 0.88 0.61
C LEU A 24 -11.45 0.22 1.94
N GLY A 25 -11.46 0.99 3.04
CA GLY A 25 -11.36 0.43 4.38
C GLY A 25 -9.96 -0.01 4.78
N PHE A 26 -8.93 0.76 4.41
CA PHE A 26 -7.55 0.50 4.83
C PHE A 26 -7.42 0.45 6.35
N LEU A 27 -6.68 -0.53 6.87
CA LEU A 27 -6.41 -0.70 8.29
C LEU A 27 -4.91 -0.83 8.50
N ILE A 28 -4.43 -0.43 9.69
CA ILE A 28 -3.07 -0.74 10.12
C ILE A 28 -3.07 -2.19 10.57
N ALA A 29 -2.24 -3.01 9.92
CA ALA A 29 -1.99 -4.38 10.37
C ALA A 29 -1.42 -4.36 11.79
N ASP A 30 -1.90 -5.27 12.63
CA ASP A 30 -1.32 -5.51 13.95
C ASP A 30 0.03 -6.21 13.74
N PRO A 31 1.16 -5.64 14.22
CA PRO A 31 2.47 -6.24 14.04
C PRO A 31 2.61 -7.61 14.73
N ASP A 32 1.79 -7.91 15.75
CA ASP A 32 1.79 -9.21 16.44
C ASP A 32 0.87 -10.23 15.75
N SER A 33 0.08 -9.78 14.76
CA SER A 33 -0.70 -10.66 13.90
C SER A 33 0.17 -11.09 12.72
N GLU A 34 0.85 -12.22 12.86
CA GLU A 34 1.58 -12.84 11.75
C GLU A 34 0.64 -13.09 10.57
N LEU A 35 0.83 -12.36 9.48
CA LEU A 35 0.36 -12.78 8.16
C LEU A 35 1.28 -13.93 7.75
N THR A 36 0.86 -15.16 8.06
CA THR A 36 1.70 -16.36 8.01
C THR A 36 2.21 -16.67 6.60
N ASP A 37 1.50 -16.23 5.57
CA ASP A 37 1.87 -16.42 4.17
C ASP A 37 1.45 -15.19 3.34
N PRO A 38 2.38 -14.40 2.78
CA PRO A 38 2.04 -13.30 1.89
C PRO A 38 1.47 -13.76 0.53
N ASP A 39 1.67 -15.03 0.17
CA ASP A 39 1.08 -15.64 -1.02
C ASP A 39 -0.24 -16.37 -0.71
N ASP A 40 -0.78 -16.20 0.50
CA ASP A 40 -2.03 -16.86 0.90
C ASP A 40 -3.16 -16.46 -0.07
N GLU A 41 -3.74 -17.48 -0.73
CA GLU A 41 -4.83 -17.31 -1.67
C GLU A 41 -6.06 -16.64 -1.01
N GLU A 42 -6.22 -16.74 0.32
CA GLU A 42 -7.28 -16.07 1.09
C GLU A 42 -7.06 -14.55 1.23
N LEU A 43 -5.82 -14.06 1.17
CA LEU A 43 -5.49 -12.63 1.25
C LEU A 43 -5.74 -11.91 -0.09
N GLY A 44 -5.82 -12.67 -1.18
CA GLY A 44 -6.19 -12.18 -2.51
C GLY A 44 -5.13 -11.28 -3.17
N PRO A 45 -5.41 -10.76 -4.37
CA PRO A 45 -4.41 -10.09 -5.23
C PRO A 45 -3.98 -8.69 -4.75
N TYR A 46 -4.44 -8.27 -3.57
CA TYR A 46 -4.21 -6.92 -3.04
C TYR A 46 -3.22 -6.90 -1.87
N LEU A 47 -2.57 -8.03 -1.58
CA LEU A 47 -1.46 -8.06 -0.64
C LEU A 47 -0.16 -7.64 -1.34
N LEU A 48 0.64 -6.85 -0.64
CA LEU A 48 1.88 -6.27 -1.15
C LEU A 48 3.02 -6.65 -0.21
N ASP A 49 3.99 -7.42 -0.71
CA ASP A 49 5.26 -7.65 -0.03
C ASP A 49 6.15 -6.40 -0.19
N TRP A 50 6.44 -5.75 0.94
CA TRP A 50 7.24 -4.52 0.97
C TRP A 50 8.71 -4.78 0.68
N ASP A 51 9.26 -5.92 1.09
CA ASP A 51 10.67 -6.27 0.86
C ASP A 51 10.89 -6.59 -0.61
N GLU A 52 9.95 -7.31 -1.23
CA GLU A 52 9.95 -7.54 -2.67
C GLU A 52 9.79 -6.23 -3.46
N LEU A 53 8.82 -5.39 -3.11
CA LEU A 53 8.62 -4.10 -3.79
C LEU A 53 9.85 -3.19 -3.67
N GLU A 54 10.47 -3.14 -2.50
CA GLU A 54 11.68 -2.33 -2.29
C GLU A 54 12.86 -2.88 -3.09
N ARG A 55 13.00 -4.21 -3.17
CA ARG A 55 13.96 -4.86 -4.05
C ARG A 55 13.73 -4.49 -5.52
N GLU A 56 12.49 -4.54 -6.01
CA GLU A 56 12.16 -4.12 -7.39
C GLU A 56 12.52 -2.65 -7.65
N ARG A 57 12.26 -1.76 -6.70
CA ARG A 57 12.61 -0.33 -6.81
C ARG A 57 14.12 -0.11 -6.91
N LEU A 58 14.90 -0.88 -6.14
CA LEU A 58 16.36 -0.81 -6.16
C LEU A 58 16.95 -1.44 -7.43
N GLU A 59 16.31 -2.46 -7.98
CA GLU A 59 16.72 -3.17 -9.19
C GLU A 59 16.34 -2.42 -10.49
N HIS A 60 15.24 -1.65 -10.48
CA HIS A 60 14.72 -0.92 -11.65
C HIS A 60 14.52 0.59 -11.40
N PRO A 61 15.61 1.38 -11.27
CA PRO A 61 15.55 2.79 -10.88
C PRO A 61 14.95 3.77 -11.91
N LEU A 62 14.49 3.32 -13.09
CA LEU A 62 14.07 4.20 -14.20
C LEU A 62 12.57 4.29 -14.48
N THR A 63 11.70 3.57 -13.75
CA THR A 63 10.25 3.58 -14.04
C THR A 63 9.48 4.70 -13.35
N GLN A 64 10.10 5.45 -12.43
CA GLN A 64 9.38 6.39 -11.56
C GLN A 64 9.21 7.81 -12.14
N ARG A 65 9.71 8.12 -13.35
CA ARG A 65 9.60 9.48 -13.94
C ARG A 65 8.42 9.71 -14.90
N VAL A 66 7.60 8.71 -15.20
CA VAL A 66 6.53 8.86 -16.22
C VAL A 66 5.14 9.18 -15.62
N LEU A 67 4.91 9.00 -14.32
CA LEU A 67 3.61 9.33 -13.69
C LEU A 67 3.54 10.72 -13.04
N GLU A 68 4.63 11.49 -13.00
CA GLU A 68 4.61 12.89 -12.49
C GLU A 68 4.40 13.96 -13.59
N ALA A 69 4.12 13.58 -14.85
CA ALA A 69 4.07 14.54 -15.96
C ALA A 69 2.95 14.33 -17.02
N ALA A 70 1.84 13.67 -16.69
CA ALA A 70 0.65 13.60 -17.57
C ALA A 70 -0.64 13.72 -16.74
#